data_AF-A0A2C9TRD7-F1
#
_entry.id   AF-A0A2C9TRD7-F1
#
_cell.length_a   1.000
_cell.length_b   1.000
_cell.length_c   1.000
_cell.angle_alpha   90.00
_cell.angle_beta   90.00
_cell.angle_gamma   90.00
#
_symmetry.space_group_name_H-M   'P 1'
#
loop_
_entity.id
_entity.type
_entity.pdbx_description
1 polymer ?
#
loop_
_entity_poly.entity_id
_entity_poly.type
_entity_poly.pdbx_seq_one_letter_code
_entity_poly.pdbx_strand_id
1 'polypeptide(L)'
;DYQRPRLKVLSDYYEGKTKNLVELTRRKEEYMADNRVAHDYASYISDFINGYFLGNPIQYQDDDKEVLEAIEAFNDLNDVESHNRSLGLDLSIYGKAYELMIRNQDDETRLYKSDAMSTFVIYDNTIERNSIAGVRYLRTKPIDKTDED
;
A
#
# COMPACT_ATOMS: atom_id res chain seq x y z
N ASP A 1 -18.16 1.68 2.71
CA ASP A 1 -17.72 3.05 2.34
C ASP A 1 -16.95 3.86 3.37
N TYR A 2 -16.74 3.39 4.62
CA TYR A 2 -16.09 4.23 5.65
C TYR A 2 -14.56 4.34 5.52
N GLN A 3 -13.87 3.31 5.03
CA GLN A 3 -12.41 3.25 5.04
C GLN A 3 -11.75 3.97 3.86
N ARG A 4 -12.35 3.92 2.67
CA ARG A 4 -11.74 4.47 1.45
C ARG A 4 -11.54 6.00 1.48
N PRO A 5 -12.48 6.82 1.99
CA PRO A 5 -12.24 8.26 2.16
C PRO A 5 -11.06 8.55 3.08
N ARG A 6 -10.92 7.80 4.18
CA ARG A 6 -9.77 7.93 5.08
C ARG A 6 -8.45 7.62 4.36
N LEU A 7 -8.39 6.51 3.62
CA LEU A 7 -7.17 6.12 2.88
C LEU A 7 -6.78 7.17 1.83
N LYS A 8 -7.76 7.75 1.16
CA LYS A 8 -7.52 8.85 0.22
C LYS A 8 -6.89 10.05 0.93
N VAL A 9 -7.44 10.47 2.08
CA VAL A 9 -6.85 11.56 2.86
C VAL A 9 -5.40 11.25 3.24
N LEU A 10 -5.11 10.03 3.70
CA LEU A 10 -3.74 9.65 4.06
C LEU A 10 -2.77 9.70 2.86
N SER A 11 -3.21 9.19 1.70
CA SER A 11 -2.48 9.33 0.43
C SER A 11 -2.24 10.79 0.07
N ASP A 12 -3.27 11.61 0.16
CA ASP A 12 -3.20 13.03 -0.18
C ASP A 12 -2.16 13.73 0.71
N TYR A 13 -2.12 13.43 2.02
CA TYR A 13 -1.09 13.97 2.90
C TYR A 13 0.33 13.52 2.51
N TYR A 14 0.52 12.25 2.15
CA TYR A 14 1.82 11.75 1.66
C TYR A 14 2.23 12.42 0.34
N GLU A 15 1.28 12.79 -0.51
CA GLU A 15 1.56 13.54 -1.75
C GLU A 15 1.71 15.07 -1.52
N GLY A 16 1.81 15.52 -0.27
CA GLY A 16 1.85 16.94 0.09
C GLY A 16 0.54 17.70 -0.14
N LYS A 17 -0.54 17.01 -0.52
CA LYS A 17 -1.90 17.54 -0.72
C LYS A 17 -2.65 17.56 0.59
N THR A 18 -2.25 18.47 1.47
CA THR A 18 -2.92 18.66 2.76
C THR A 18 -4.39 19.02 2.57
N LYS A 19 -5.24 18.68 3.55
CA LYS A 19 -6.70 18.87 3.50
C LYS A 19 -7.11 20.30 3.10
N ASN A 20 -6.38 21.30 3.60
CA ASN A 20 -6.56 22.71 3.25
C ASN A 20 -6.27 23.02 1.77
N LEU A 21 -5.66 22.16 0.97
CA LEU A 21 -5.47 22.34 -0.48
C LEU A 21 -6.56 21.63 -1.28
N VAL A 22 -6.98 20.45 -0.81
CA VAL A 22 -7.92 19.57 -1.50
C VAL A 22 -9.38 19.98 -1.28
N GLU A 23 -9.71 20.52 -0.10
CA GLU A 23 -11.06 21.02 0.17
C GLU A 23 -11.27 22.41 -0.43
N LEU A 24 -11.96 22.40 -1.58
CA LEU A 24 -12.18 23.50 -2.53
C LEU A 24 -13.22 24.55 -2.09
N THR A 25 -13.38 24.81 -0.81
CA THR A 25 -14.10 26.03 -0.38
C THR A 25 -13.11 27.17 -0.26
N ARG A 26 -13.31 28.22 -1.07
CA ARG A 26 -12.52 29.45 -1.01
C ARG A 26 -12.68 30.08 0.38
N ARG A 27 -11.57 30.43 1.02
CA ARG A 27 -11.59 31.01 2.38
C ARG A 27 -11.88 32.51 2.42
N LYS A 28 -11.76 33.20 1.28
CA LYS A 28 -11.92 34.65 1.14
C LYS A 28 -12.85 35.00 -0.02
N GLU A 29 -13.33 36.24 -0.04
CA GLU A 29 -14.20 36.78 -1.10
C GLU A 29 -13.61 36.62 -2.50
N GLU A 30 -14.48 36.68 -3.52
CA GLU A 30 -14.17 36.31 -4.91
C GLU A 30 -13.03 37.14 -5.54
N TYR A 31 -12.75 38.33 -5.01
CA TYR A 31 -11.72 39.24 -5.50
C TYR A 31 -10.36 39.11 -4.77
N MET A 32 -10.25 38.28 -3.73
CA MET A 32 -9.04 38.18 -2.89
C MET A 32 -8.21 36.93 -3.22
N ALA A 33 -6.89 37.06 -3.36
CA ALA A 33 -6.01 35.92 -3.56
C ALA A 33 -6.08 34.90 -2.38
N ASP A 34 -6.16 33.60 -2.70
CA ASP A 34 -6.17 32.47 -1.76
C ASP A 34 -4.91 31.63 -1.94
N ASN A 35 -3.77 32.14 -1.43
CA ASN A 35 -2.53 31.38 -1.42
C ASN A 35 -2.53 30.37 -0.26
N ARG A 36 -2.14 29.13 -0.54
CA ARG A 36 -2.10 28.04 0.43
C ARG A 36 -0.75 27.33 0.33
N VAL A 37 -0.11 27.13 1.48
CA VAL A 37 1.19 26.46 1.55
C VAL A 37 0.97 24.96 1.74
N ALA A 38 1.56 24.17 0.85
CA ALA A 38 1.74 22.74 1.00
C ALA A 38 2.98 22.47 1.86
N HIS A 39 2.94 21.42 2.67
CA HIS A 39 4.12 20.90 3.36
C HIS A 39 4.15 19.38 3.25
N ASP A 40 5.35 18.84 3.15
CA ASP A 40 5.56 17.43 2.82
C ASP A 40 6.06 16.62 4.03
N TYR A 41 5.61 16.98 5.24
CA TYR A 41 6.04 16.31 6.46
C TYR A 41 5.64 14.84 6.48
N ALA A 42 4.49 14.49 5.89
CA ALA A 42 4.01 13.12 5.87
C ALA A 42 4.90 12.21 5.01
N SER A 43 5.33 12.65 3.82
CA SER A 43 6.27 11.87 3.01
C SER A 43 7.61 11.72 3.72
N TYR A 44 8.15 12.83 4.23
CA TYR A 44 9.44 12.85 4.91
C TYR A 44 9.49 11.87 6.07
N ILE A 45 8.47 11.89 6.94
CA ILE A 45 8.38 10.96 8.08
C ILE A 45 8.22 9.52 7.59
N SER A 46 7.34 9.29 6.60
CA SER A 46 7.04 7.95 6.12
C SER A 46 8.25 7.28 5.47
N ASP A 47 8.96 8.02 4.62
CA ASP A 47 10.17 7.59 3.93
C ASP A 47 11.32 7.38 4.91
N PHE A 48 11.47 8.27 5.90
CA PHE A 48 12.47 8.12 6.95
C PHE A 48 12.25 6.84 7.78
N ILE A 49 11.02 6.60 8.25
CA ILE A 49 10.68 5.38 9.01
C ILE A 49 10.89 4.14 8.16
N ASN A 50 10.44 4.15 6.90
CA ASN A 50 10.60 3.01 5.99
C ASN A 50 12.08 2.71 5.71
N GLY A 51 12.88 3.74 5.45
CA GLY A 51 14.32 3.61 5.25
C GLY A 51 15.07 3.17 6.49
N TYR A 52 14.64 3.57 7.69
CA TYR A 52 15.25 3.10 8.93
C TYR A 52 14.88 1.64 9.24
N PHE A 53 13.60 1.28 9.09
CA PHE A 53 13.08 -0.03 9.45
C PHE A 53 13.47 -1.12 8.45
N LEU A 54 13.42 -0.82 7.15
CA LEU A 54 13.65 -1.77 6.05
C LEU A 54 14.86 -1.40 5.19
N GLY A 55 15.70 -0.48 5.67
CA GLY A 55 16.96 -0.13 5.00
C GLY A 55 17.99 -1.25 5.03
N ASN A 56 17.92 -2.13 6.04
CA ASN A 56 18.69 -3.37 6.08
C ASN A 56 17.72 -4.55 5.85
N PRO A 57 18.08 -5.52 4.98
CA PRO A 57 17.28 -6.73 4.80
C PRO A 57 17.07 -7.49 6.11
N ILE A 58 15.92 -8.13 6.24
CA ILE A 58 15.62 -9.04 7.35
C ILE A 58 16.50 -10.28 7.20
N GLN A 59 17.25 -10.63 8.25
CA GLN A 59 18.11 -11.81 8.28
C GLN A 59 17.38 -13.00 8.89
N TYR A 60 17.54 -14.17 8.27
CA TYR A 60 16.99 -15.44 8.74
C TYR A 60 18.11 -16.30 9.31
N GLN A 61 17.83 -17.00 10.41
CA GLN A 61 18.77 -17.90 11.07
C GLN A 61 18.04 -19.21 11.41
N ASP A 62 18.62 -20.32 10.97
CA ASP A 62 18.16 -21.67 11.26
C ASP A 62 19.39 -22.60 11.34
N ASP A 63 19.29 -23.70 12.08
CA ASP A 63 20.36 -24.69 12.19
C ASP A 63 20.42 -25.60 10.95
N ASP A 64 19.29 -25.76 10.24
CA ASP A 64 19.18 -26.54 9.02
C ASP A 64 19.57 -25.71 7.78
N LYS A 65 20.63 -26.14 7.10
CA LYS A 65 21.12 -25.49 5.89
C LYS A 65 20.16 -25.61 4.72
N GLU A 66 19.44 -26.73 4.60
CA GLU A 66 18.49 -26.92 3.51
C GLU A 66 17.33 -25.92 3.61
N VAL A 67 16.90 -25.60 4.83
CA VAL A 67 15.88 -24.59 5.12
C VAL A 67 16.38 -23.20 4.74
N LEU A 68 17.60 -22.84 5.13
CA LEU A 68 18.20 -21.55 4.79
C LEU A 68 18.35 -21.37 3.28
N GLU A 69 18.86 -22.38 2.58
CA GLU A 69 19.00 -22.35 1.11
C GLU A 69 17.63 -22.20 0.42
N ALA A 70 16.58 -22.85 0.93
CA ALA A 70 15.23 -22.70 0.40
C ALA A 70 14.66 -21.29 0.64
N ILE A 71 14.92 -20.68 1.80
CA ILE A 71 14.51 -19.31 2.11
C ILE A 71 15.25 -18.30 1.22
N GLU A 72 16.57 -18.46 1.04
CA GLU A 72 17.37 -17.61 0.16
C GLU A 72 16.86 -17.70 -1.29
N ALA A 73 16.65 -18.91 -1.81
CA ALA A 73 16.08 -19.11 -3.15
C ALA A 73 14.70 -18.45 -3.30
N PHE A 74 13.84 -18.55 -2.28
CA PHE A 74 12.53 -17.89 -2.26
C PHE A 74 12.66 -16.36 -2.26
N ASN A 75 13.58 -15.82 -1.46
CA ASN A 75 13.82 -14.39 -1.33
C ASN A 75 14.34 -13.78 -2.62
N ASP A 76 15.31 -14.45 -3.25
CA ASP A 76 15.92 -14.04 -4.52
C ASP A 76 14.89 -14.08 -5.65
N LEU A 77 14.06 -15.12 -5.70
CA LEU A 77 13.01 -15.27 -6.70
C LEU A 77 11.98 -14.13 -6.67
N ASN A 78 11.68 -13.62 -5.47
CA ASN A 78 10.62 -12.63 -5.25
C ASN A 78 11.13 -11.21 -5.03
N ASP A 79 12.45 -11.00 -4.99
CA ASP A 79 13.07 -9.73 -4.56
C ASP A 79 12.42 -9.23 -3.26
N VAL A 80 12.45 -10.09 -2.23
CA VAL A 80 11.71 -9.89 -0.97
C VAL A 80 12.16 -8.62 -0.25
N GLU A 81 13.41 -8.19 -0.40
CA GLU A 81 13.88 -6.93 0.18
C GLU A 81 13.12 -5.72 -0.40
N SER A 82 13.08 -5.62 -1.73
CA SER A 82 12.35 -4.55 -2.42
C SER A 82 10.84 -4.64 -2.16
N HIS A 83 10.31 -5.87 -2.17
CA HIS A 83 8.91 -6.14 -1.87
C HIS A 83 8.52 -5.63 -0.47
N ASN A 84 9.30 -5.98 0.54
CA ASN A 84 9.10 -5.54 1.92
C ASN A 84 9.17 -4.03 2.04
N ARG A 85 10.16 -3.36 1.42
CA ARG A 85 10.26 -1.89 1.43
C ARG A 85 9.02 -1.23 0.83
N SER A 86 8.43 -1.83 -0.21
CA SER A 86 7.20 -1.35 -0.83
C SER A 86 5.97 -1.54 0.07
N LEU A 87 5.88 -2.67 0.76
CA LEU A 87 4.82 -2.94 1.76
C LEU A 87 4.96 -2.04 2.99
N GLY A 88 6.19 -1.83 3.47
CA GLY A 88 6.49 -0.96 4.61
C GLY A 88 6.09 0.48 4.34
N LEU A 89 6.29 0.97 3.11
CA LEU A 89 5.82 2.29 2.71
C LEU A 89 4.29 2.37 2.74
N ASP A 90 3.59 1.38 2.16
CA ASP A 90 2.12 1.34 2.19
C ASP A 90 1.60 1.26 3.63
N LEU A 91 2.25 0.51 4.52
CA LEU A 91 1.94 0.48 5.95
C LEU A 91 2.09 1.87 6.59
N SER A 92 3.17 2.58 6.28
CA SER A 92 3.46 3.91 6.81
C SER A 92 2.42 4.94 6.35
N ILE A 93 2.03 4.91 5.07
CA ILE A 93 1.05 5.83 4.49
C ILE A 93 -0.37 5.49 4.97
N TYR A 94 -0.82 4.26 4.74
CA TYR A 94 -2.22 3.88 4.87
C TYR A 94 -2.59 3.32 6.25
N GLY A 95 -1.58 2.98 7.05
CA GLY A 95 -1.74 2.20 8.28
C GLY A 95 -2.07 0.72 8.01
N LYS A 96 -1.94 0.27 6.76
CA LYS A 96 -2.18 -1.11 6.31
C LYS A 96 -1.56 -1.34 4.93
N ALA A 97 -1.07 -2.54 4.71
CA ALA A 97 -0.65 -3.03 3.41
C ALA A 97 -1.13 -4.47 3.25
N TYR A 98 -1.21 -4.94 2.01
CA TYR A 98 -1.63 -6.29 1.71
C TYR A 98 -0.70 -6.91 0.68
N GLU A 99 -0.44 -8.19 0.86
CA GLU A 99 0.36 -9.01 -0.02
C GLU A 99 -0.49 -10.18 -0.49
N LEU A 100 -0.30 -10.56 -1.75
CA LEU A 100 -0.94 -11.70 -2.37
C LEU A 100 0.13 -12.74 -2.71
N MET A 101 0.06 -13.89 -2.06
CA MET A 101 0.88 -15.05 -2.35
C MET A 101 0.12 -15.99 -3.28
N ILE A 102 0.74 -16.37 -4.40
CA ILE A 102 0.19 -17.34 -5.35
C ILE A 102 1.23 -18.38 -5.74
N ARG A 103 0.77 -19.52 -6.25
CA ARG A 103 1.60 -20.45 -7.02
C ARG A 103 1.36 -20.19 -8.51
N ASN A 104 2.40 -19.91 -9.29
CA ASN A 104 2.27 -19.64 -10.72
C ASN A 104 2.19 -20.94 -11.54
N GLN A 105 2.13 -20.82 -12.87
CA GLN A 105 2.05 -21.98 -13.78
C GLN A 105 3.33 -22.82 -13.81
N ASP A 106 4.46 -22.21 -13.42
CA ASP A 106 5.78 -22.86 -13.36
C ASP A 106 6.03 -23.51 -11.98
N ASP A 107 4.99 -23.63 -11.15
CA ASP A 107 5.04 -24.21 -9.81
C ASP A 107 5.92 -23.43 -8.82
N GLU A 108 6.08 -22.13 -9.04
CA GLU A 108 6.82 -21.20 -8.18
C GLU A 108 5.89 -20.41 -7.26
N THR A 109 6.28 -20.25 -6.00
CA THR A 109 5.58 -19.34 -5.06
C THR A 109 6.00 -17.90 -5.33
N ARG A 110 5.03 -17.08 -5.74
CA ARG A 110 5.23 -15.67 -6.09
C ARG A 110 4.47 -14.73 -5.16
N LEU A 111 5.10 -13.60 -4.85
CA LEU A 111 4.57 -12.54 -4.00
C LEU A 111 4.23 -11.29 -4.82
N TYR A 112 3.03 -10.75 -4.60
CA TYR A 112 2.56 -9.55 -5.27
C TYR A 112 1.96 -8.57 -4.28
N LYS A 113 2.42 -7.32 -4.33
CA LYS A 113 1.83 -6.25 -3.52
C LYS A 113 0.41 -5.96 -4.02
N SER A 114 -0.53 -5.88 -3.09
CA SER A 114 -1.92 -5.52 -3.40
C SER A 114 -2.22 -4.12 -2.88
N ASP A 115 -2.87 -3.30 -3.72
CA ASP A 115 -3.19 -1.92 -3.39
C ASP A 115 -4.13 -1.83 -2.17
N ALA A 116 -3.71 -1.07 -1.17
CA ALA A 116 -4.42 -0.85 0.08
C ALA A 116 -5.80 -0.19 -0.10
N MET A 117 -6.01 0.59 -1.17
CA MET A 117 -7.30 1.23 -1.45
C MET A 117 -8.34 0.28 -2.06
N SER A 118 -7.89 -0.77 -2.74
CA SER A 118 -8.72 -1.74 -3.46
C SER A 118 -8.74 -3.13 -2.83
N THR A 119 -8.12 -3.28 -1.65
CA THR A 119 -8.03 -4.56 -0.92
C THR A 119 -8.54 -4.42 0.51
N PHE A 120 -9.26 -5.42 0.99
CA PHE A 120 -9.68 -5.50 2.39
C PHE A 120 -9.85 -6.96 2.83
N VAL A 121 -9.80 -7.18 4.14
CA VAL A 121 -10.01 -8.50 4.75
C VAL A 121 -11.38 -8.53 5.43
N ILE A 122 -12.09 -9.62 5.25
CA ILE A 122 -13.34 -9.96 5.93
C ILE A 122 -12.98 -10.78 7.15
N TYR A 123 -13.47 -10.36 8.30
CA TYR A 123 -13.26 -11.02 9.59
C TYR A 123 -14.56 -11.63 10.10
N ASP A 124 -14.45 -12.66 10.92
CA ASP A 124 -15.59 -13.22 11.64
C ASP A 124 -16.08 -12.29 12.77
N ASN A 125 -17.22 -12.66 13.35
CA ASN A 125 -17.83 -11.91 14.46
C ASN A 125 -17.34 -12.41 15.84
N THR A 126 -16.30 -13.25 15.89
CA THR A 126 -15.76 -13.70 17.17
C THR A 126 -14.97 -12.56 17.84
N ILE A 127 -14.69 -12.71 19.14
CA ILE A 127 -13.89 -11.73 19.88
C ILE A 127 -12.47 -11.60 19.28
N GLU A 128 -11.94 -12.71 18.78
CA GLU A 128 -10.60 -12.80 18.18
C GLU A 128 -10.53 -12.20 16.77
N ARG A 129 -11.68 -12.03 16.09
CA ARG A 129 -11.79 -11.49 14.73
C ARG A 129 -10.88 -12.24 13.76
N ASN A 130 -11.12 -13.54 13.59
CA ASN A 130 -10.32 -14.35 12.68
C ASN A 130 -10.59 -13.94 11.23
N SER A 131 -9.54 -13.89 10.40
CA SER A 131 -9.67 -13.55 8.98
C SER A 131 -10.32 -14.70 8.21
N ILE A 132 -11.47 -14.42 7.57
CA ILE A 132 -12.21 -15.37 6.75
C ILE A 132 -11.69 -15.34 5.31
N ALA A 133 -11.57 -14.15 4.73
CA ALA A 133 -11.20 -13.98 3.33
C ALA A 133 -10.60 -12.59 3.05
N GLY A 134 -9.66 -12.52 2.12
CA GLY A 134 -9.19 -11.27 1.52
C GLY A 134 -9.91 -11.00 0.21
N VAL A 135 -10.39 -9.78 0.02
CA VAL A 135 -11.04 -9.33 -1.22
C VAL A 135 -10.21 -8.22 -1.83
N ARG A 136 -9.72 -8.47 -3.05
CA ARG A 136 -9.13 -7.47 -3.94
C ARG A 136 -10.09 -7.24 -5.10
N TYR A 137 -10.50 -5.99 -5.33
CA TYR A 137 -11.39 -5.66 -6.44
C TYR A 137 -10.70 -4.70 -7.42
N LEU A 138 -10.88 -4.94 -8.71
CA LEU A 138 -10.32 -4.08 -9.76
C LEU A 138 -11.40 -3.15 -10.30
N ARG A 139 -11.06 -1.87 -10.45
CA ARG A 139 -11.92 -0.92 -11.16
C ARG A 139 -11.54 -0.93 -12.63
N THR A 140 -12.29 -1.66 -13.43
CA THR A 140 -12.19 -1.54 -14.89
C THR A 140 -13.03 -0.35 -15.34
N LYS A 141 -12.49 0.47 -16.25
CA LYS A 141 -13.35 1.37 -17.03
C LYS A 141 -14.15 0.48 -17.99
N PRO A 142 -15.46 0.70 -18.16
CA PRO A 142 -16.17 0.07 -19.27
C PRO A 142 -15.46 0.50 -20.56
N ILE A 143 -15.18 -0.47 -21.43
CA ILE A 143 -14.75 -0.19 -22.79
C ILE A 143 -15.98 0.39 -23.48
N ASP A 144 -16.03 1.70 -23.63
CA ASP A 144 -17.01 2.33 -24.51
C ASP A 144 -16.73 1.81 -25.93
N LYS A 145 -17.64 1.00 -26.46
CA LYS A 145 -17.64 0.54 -27.85
C LYS A 145 -18.05 1.69 -28.79
N THR A 146 -17.32 2.80 -28.77
CA THR A 146 -17.61 3.95 -29.64
C THR A 146 -16.39 4.47 -30.40
N ASP A 147 -15.29 3.72 -30.41
CA ASP A 147 -14.19 3.94 -31.36
C ASP A 147 -14.33 2.97 -32.55
N GLU A 148 -15.51 3.00 -33.21
CA GLU A 148 -15.69 2.61 -34.61
C GLU A 148 -16.32 3.81 -35.32
N ASP A 149 -15.46 4.65 -35.91
CA ASP A 149 -15.61 5.31 -37.23
C ASP A 149 -14.42 6.26 -37.48
#